data_AF-A0A7R9IGU7-F1
#
_entry.id   AF-A0A7R9IGU7-F1
#
_cell.length_a   1.000
_cell.length_b   1.000
_cell.length_c   1.000
_cell.angle_alpha   90.00
_cell.angle_beta   90.00
_cell.angle_gamma   90.00
#
_symmetry.space_group_name_H-M   'P 1'
#
loop_
_entity.id
_entity.type
_entity.pdbx_description
1 polymer ?
#
loop_
_entity_poly.entity_id
_entity_poly.type
_entity_poly.pdbx_seq_one_letter_code
_entity_poly.pdbx_strand_id
1 'polypeptide(L)'
;IELVEAQWDPLSTSQSLRLVGLTNRLIQEYPTMLPTSKYLEKFLSSVIAKMKSCVENDVFIPIYPKLVMESKGGGINVFFQHQFGSAVKLLRNLLSWQGLVSDRVLQDVALGSVLNRYLLAALRTCEPTDAANKCTMIVSTFPRGWLQQECSVPHLSMFVNQIKIIAQCLDVSTVLGR
;
A
#
# COMPACT_ATOMS: atom_id res chain seq x y z
N ILE A 1 -22.21 0.43 -10.87
CA ILE A 1 -20.92 0.77 -11.52
C ILE A 1 -20.66 2.26 -11.35
N GLU A 2 -21.58 3.12 -11.78
CA GLU A 2 -21.51 4.59 -11.59
C GLU A 2 -21.22 5.05 -10.14
N LEU A 3 -21.74 4.34 -9.14
CA LEU A 3 -21.49 4.68 -7.72
C LEU A 3 -20.00 4.56 -7.32
N VAL A 4 -19.28 3.57 -7.85
CA VAL A 4 -17.85 3.38 -7.56
C VAL A 4 -17.04 4.50 -8.22
N GLU A 5 -17.37 4.82 -9.46
CA GLU A 5 -16.68 5.85 -10.23
C GLU A 5 -16.92 7.25 -9.66
N ALA A 6 -18.15 7.54 -9.22
CA ALA A 6 -18.56 8.86 -8.76
C ALA A 6 -18.40 9.11 -7.25
N GLN A 7 -18.51 8.08 -6.40
CA GLN A 7 -18.66 8.28 -4.94
C GLN A 7 -17.62 7.56 -4.08
N TRP A 8 -16.93 6.54 -4.60
CA TRP A 8 -15.90 5.86 -3.80
C TRP A 8 -14.53 6.54 -3.94
N ASP A 9 -13.99 6.96 -2.81
CA ASP A 9 -12.62 7.42 -2.62
C ASP A 9 -11.75 6.29 -2.04
N PRO A 10 -10.78 5.75 -2.80
CA PRO A 10 -9.83 4.73 -2.31
C PRO A 10 -8.95 5.19 -1.13
N LEU A 11 -8.77 6.50 -0.91
CA LEU A 11 -8.04 7.03 0.26
C LEU A 11 -8.89 7.03 1.54
N SER A 12 -10.20 6.86 1.42
CA SER A 12 -11.13 6.75 2.55
C SER A 12 -11.22 5.30 3.04
N THR A 13 -10.63 5.04 4.21
CA THR A 13 -10.68 3.71 4.84
C THR A 13 -12.12 3.29 5.15
N SER A 14 -12.95 4.21 5.66
CA SER A 14 -14.35 3.91 5.98
C SER A 14 -15.15 3.54 4.74
N GLN A 15 -14.98 4.25 3.62
CA GLN A 15 -15.69 3.92 2.39
C GLN A 15 -15.19 2.59 1.81
N SER A 16 -13.88 2.37 1.78
CA SER A 16 -13.28 1.14 1.27
C SER A 16 -13.77 -0.10 2.03
N LEU A 17 -13.72 -0.08 3.37
CA LEU A 17 -14.17 -1.21 4.18
C LEU A 17 -15.69 -1.45 4.09
N ARG A 18 -16.50 -0.39 4.03
CA ARG A 18 -17.96 -0.53 3.84
C ARG A 18 -18.29 -1.14 2.48
N LEU A 19 -17.58 -0.73 1.43
CA LEU A 19 -17.79 -1.25 0.08
C LEU A 19 -17.39 -2.71 0.00
N VAL A 20 -16.21 -3.08 0.52
CA VAL A 20 -15.75 -4.48 0.64
C VAL A 20 -16.76 -5.32 1.42
N GLY A 21 -17.23 -4.84 2.57
CA GLY A 21 -18.21 -5.55 3.39
C GLY A 21 -19.56 -5.72 2.70
N LEU A 22 -20.04 -4.70 2.00
CA LEU A 22 -21.26 -4.76 1.19
C LEU A 22 -21.12 -5.79 0.06
N THR A 23 -20.02 -5.75 -0.69
CA THR A 23 -19.76 -6.69 -1.77
C THR A 23 -19.72 -8.13 -1.26
N ASN A 24 -19.03 -8.39 -0.16
CA ASN A 24 -19.00 -9.72 0.45
C ASN A 24 -20.40 -10.21 0.85
N ARG A 25 -21.21 -9.37 1.49
CA ARG A 25 -22.59 -9.73 1.85
C ARG A 25 -23.45 -10.03 0.63
N LEU A 26 -23.35 -9.23 -0.43
CA LEU A 26 -24.10 -9.46 -1.66
C LEU A 26 -23.73 -10.80 -2.32
N ILE A 27 -22.45 -11.16 -2.33
CA ILE A 27 -21.99 -12.45 -2.87
C ILE A 27 -22.52 -13.62 -2.02
N GLN A 28 -22.57 -13.47 -0.70
CA GLN A 28 -23.06 -14.50 0.22
C GLN A 28 -24.59 -14.66 0.16
N GLU A 29 -25.34 -13.56 0.13
CA GLU A 29 -26.81 -13.55 0.17
C GLU A 29 -27.46 -13.89 -1.17
N TYR A 30 -26.75 -13.67 -2.29
CA TYR A 30 -27.26 -13.92 -3.62
C TYR A 30 -26.35 -14.90 -4.37
N PRO A 31 -26.59 -16.22 -4.25
CA PRO A 31 -25.82 -17.25 -4.94
C PRO A 31 -25.86 -17.14 -6.48
N THR A 32 -26.76 -16.34 -7.05
CA THR A 32 -26.82 -16.00 -8.47
C THR A 32 -25.74 -15.00 -8.89
N MET A 33 -25.16 -14.25 -7.95
CA MET A 33 -23.92 -13.49 -8.13
C MET A 33 -22.71 -14.41 -7.97
N LEU A 34 -22.64 -15.45 -8.81
CA LEU A 34 -21.44 -16.27 -8.91
C LEU A 34 -20.25 -15.40 -9.36
N PRO A 35 -19.01 -15.81 -9.07
CA PRO A 35 -17.80 -15.18 -9.61
C PRO A 35 -17.78 -15.05 -11.15
N THR A 36 -18.63 -15.79 -11.86
CA THR A 36 -18.82 -15.74 -13.32
C THR A 36 -19.88 -14.74 -13.78
N SER A 37 -20.52 -14.02 -12.86
CA SER A 37 -21.52 -13.00 -13.19
C SER A 37 -20.85 -11.79 -13.84
N LYS A 38 -21.27 -11.49 -15.08
CA LYS A 38 -20.81 -10.30 -15.83
C LYS A 38 -20.98 -9.00 -15.05
N TYR A 39 -21.98 -8.93 -14.15
CA TYR A 39 -22.22 -7.75 -13.32
C TYR A 39 -21.15 -7.58 -12.25
N LEU A 40 -20.78 -8.67 -11.57
CA LEU A 40 -19.73 -8.66 -10.55
C LEU A 40 -18.37 -8.39 -11.18
N GLU A 41 -18.07 -9.03 -12.32
CA GLU A 41 -16.85 -8.79 -13.08
C GLU A 41 -16.72 -7.32 -13.50
N LYS A 42 -17.79 -6.73 -14.05
CA LYS A 42 -17.81 -5.31 -14.46
C LYS A 42 -17.66 -4.38 -13.25
N PHE A 43 -18.27 -4.72 -12.11
CA PHE A 43 -18.11 -3.97 -10.87
C PHE A 43 -16.66 -4.01 -10.36
N LEU A 44 -16.06 -5.20 -10.23
CA LEU A 44 -14.68 -5.35 -9.77
C LEU A 44 -13.69 -4.70 -10.74
N SER A 45 -13.96 -4.75 -12.04
CA SER A 45 -13.15 -4.05 -13.05
C SER A 45 -13.16 -2.53 -12.84
N SER A 46 -14.32 -1.95 -12.56
CA SER A 46 -14.47 -0.51 -12.24
C SER A 46 -13.75 -0.14 -10.94
N VAL A 47 -13.83 -1.01 -9.91
CA VAL A 47 -13.05 -0.86 -8.67
C VAL A 47 -11.55 -0.84 -8.97
N ILE A 48 -11.04 -1.82 -9.72
CA ILE A 48 -9.62 -1.90 -10.08
C ILE A 48 -9.18 -0.67 -10.89
N ALA A 49 -10.01 -0.20 -11.82
CA ALA A 49 -9.73 1.01 -12.59
C ALA A 49 -9.64 2.24 -11.69
N LYS A 50 -10.56 2.40 -10.73
CA LYS A 50 -10.53 3.50 -9.76
C LYS A 50 -9.31 3.43 -8.84
N MET A 51 -8.92 2.23 -8.39
CA MET A 51 -7.69 2.03 -7.63
C MET A 51 -6.45 2.51 -8.40
N LYS A 52 -6.31 2.06 -9.66
CA LYS A 52 -5.18 2.47 -10.52
C LYS A 52 -5.16 3.98 -10.73
N SER A 53 -6.31 4.57 -11.05
CA SER A 53 -6.47 6.02 -11.19
C SER A 53 -6.05 6.77 -9.92
N CYS A 54 -6.43 6.28 -8.73
CA CYS A 54 -6.05 6.91 -7.47
C CYS A 54 -4.53 6.82 -7.22
N VAL A 55 -3.92 5.68 -7.51
CA VAL A 55 -2.46 5.51 -7.39
C VAL A 55 -1.69 6.43 -8.34
N GLU A 56 -2.22 6.66 -9.54
CA GLU A 56 -1.59 7.52 -10.55
C GLU A 56 -1.74 9.01 -10.25
N ASN A 57 -2.91 9.44 -9.77
CA ASN A 57 -3.25 10.85 -9.68
C ASN A 57 -3.16 11.42 -8.26
N ASP A 58 -3.33 10.60 -7.22
CA ASP A 58 -3.48 11.08 -5.84
C ASP A 58 -2.30 10.71 -4.93
N VAL A 59 -1.40 9.83 -5.38
CA VAL A 59 -0.20 9.44 -4.61
C VAL A 59 0.99 10.30 -5.01
N PHE A 60 1.45 11.09 -4.05
CA PHE A 60 2.65 11.89 -4.18
C PHE A 60 3.46 11.86 -2.89
N ILE A 61 4.73 11.45 -2.96
CA ILE A 61 5.67 11.56 -1.83
C ILE A 61 6.88 12.36 -2.34
N PRO A 62 7.09 13.59 -1.86
CA PRO A 62 8.21 14.38 -2.30
C PRO A 62 9.51 13.81 -1.72
N ILE A 63 10.49 13.58 -2.60
CA ILE A 63 11.83 13.15 -2.20
C ILE A 63 12.73 14.38 -2.15
N TYR A 64 13.30 14.67 -0.96
CA TYR A 64 14.21 15.79 -0.77
C TYR A 64 15.63 15.28 -0.49
N PRO A 65 16.69 16.03 -0.86
CA PRO A 65 18.04 15.74 -0.40
C PRO A 65 18.13 15.76 1.13
N LYS A 66 18.90 14.84 1.72
CA LYS A 66 19.04 14.72 3.20
C LYS A 66 19.36 16.05 3.88
N LEU A 67 20.32 16.81 3.32
CA LEU A 67 20.70 18.15 3.78
C LEU A 67 19.52 19.13 3.88
N VAL A 68 18.51 19.00 3.01
CA VAL A 68 17.31 19.87 3.00
C VAL A 68 16.28 19.40 4.02
N MET A 69 16.18 18.08 4.24
CA MET A 69 15.32 17.51 5.28
C MET A 69 15.79 17.84 6.70
N GLU A 70 17.10 18.03 6.87
CA GLU A 70 17.73 18.37 8.15
C GLU A 70 17.79 19.89 8.42
N SER A 71 17.93 20.73 7.37
CA SER A 71 18.26 22.16 7.53
C SER A 71 17.07 23.12 7.58
N LYS A 72 15.88 22.74 7.11
CA LYS A 72 14.72 23.64 7.04
C LYS A 72 13.63 23.16 7.98
N GLY A 73 13.17 24.08 8.85
CA GLY A 73 12.20 23.86 9.92
C GLY A 73 11.06 22.91 9.55
N GLY A 74 10.59 22.15 10.54
CA GLY A 74 9.88 20.87 10.40
C GLY A 74 8.73 20.73 9.39
N GLY A 75 8.24 21.78 8.75
CA GLY A 75 7.16 21.72 7.74
C GLY A 75 7.45 20.78 6.56
N ILE A 76 8.68 20.73 6.04
CA ILE A 76 9.04 19.81 4.93
C ILE A 76 8.98 18.35 5.39
N ASN A 77 9.55 18.07 6.56
CA ASN A 77 9.53 16.73 7.14
C ASN A 77 8.09 16.31 7.47
N VAL A 78 7.32 17.19 8.13
CA VAL A 78 5.90 16.96 8.45
C VAL A 78 5.09 16.63 7.20
N PHE A 79 5.26 17.38 6.10
CA PHE A 79 4.58 17.08 4.84
C PHE A 79 4.98 15.72 4.28
N PHE A 80 6.27 15.38 4.27
CA PHE A 80 6.75 14.05 3.88
C PHE A 80 6.11 12.93 4.74
N GLN A 81 6.05 13.10 6.06
CA GLN A 81 5.43 12.12 6.96
C GLN A 81 3.93 11.95 6.67
N HIS A 82 3.20 13.04 6.41
CA HIS A 82 1.79 12.99 6.04
C HIS A 82 1.58 12.25 4.71
N GLN A 83 2.38 12.58 3.69
CA GLN A 83 2.30 11.93 2.39
C GLN A 83 2.65 10.43 2.47
N PHE A 84 3.69 10.08 3.23
CA PHE A 84 4.04 8.68 3.49
C PHE A 84 2.89 7.95 4.20
N GLY A 85 2.34 8.54 5.26
CA GLY A 85 1.19 7.97 5.99
C GLY A 85 -0.04 7.80 5.10
N SER A 86 -0.31 8.75 4.20
CA SER A 86 -1.40 8.64 3.23
C SER A 86 -1.20 7.49 2.25
N ALA A 87 0.03 7.31 1.73
CA ALA A 87 0.36 6.19 0.85
C ALA A 87 0.27 4.83 1.57
N VAL A 88 0.70 4.71 2.83
CA VAL A 88 0.51 3.49 3.64
C VAL A 88 -0.97 3.22 3.92
N LYS A 89 -1.77 4.27 4.17
CA LYS A 89 -3.23 4.14 4.30
C LYS A 89 -3.86 3.63 3.01
N LEU A 90 -3.48 4.18 1.85
CA LEU A 90 -3.96 3.71 0.56
C LEU A 90 -3.59 2.24 0.36
N LEU A 91 -2.32 1.87 0.60
CA LEU A 91 -1.86 0.48 0.49
C LEU A 91 -2.76 -0.48 1.28
N ARG A 92 -3.06 -0.17 2.55
CA ARG A 92 -3.99 -0.96 3.37
C ARG A 92 -5.40 -1.01 2.79
N ASN A 93 -5.92 0.12 2.31
CA ASN A 93 -7.26 0.18 1.73
C ASN A 93 -7.35 -0.68 0.46
N LEU A 94 -6.34 -0.64 -0.41
CA LEU A 94 -6.26 -1.48 -1.61
C LEU A 94 -6.22 -2.97 -1.23
N LEU A 95 -5.36 -3.34 -0.28
CA LEU A 95 -5.20 -4.72 0.18
C LEU A 95 -6.43 -5.27 0.93
N SER A 96 -7.33 -4.40 1.42
CA SER A 96 -8.60 -4.84 2.02
C SER A 96 -9.55 -5.53 1.05
N TRP A 97 -9.29 -5.43 -0.26
CA TRP A 97 -10.04 -6.13 -1.30
C TRP A 97 -9.54 -7.56 -1.58
N GLN A 98 -8.56 -8.03 -0.82
CA GLN A 98 -8.11 -9.42 -0.87
C GLN A 98 -9.29 -10.36 -0.60
N GLY A 99 -9.39 -11.43 -1.40
CA GLY A 99 -10.53 -12.36 -1.39
C GLY A 99 -11.69 -11.96 -2.32
N LEU A 100 -11.76 -10.69 -2.75
CA LEU A 100 -12.72 -10.23 -3.79
C LEU A 100 -12.02 -10.00 -5.14
N VAL A 101 -10.82 -9.42 -5.11
CA VAL A 101 -9.96 -9.21 -6.28
C VAL A 101 -8.85 -10.24 -6.25
N SER A 102 -8.43 -10.73 -7.42
CA SER A 102 -7.34 -11.71 -7.50
C SER A 102 -6.04 -11.15 -6.94
N ASP A 103 -5.31 -11.99 -6.21
CA ASP A 103 -4.05 -11.60 -5.56
C ASP A 103 -3.05 -11.03 -6.56
N ARG A 104 -2.96 -11.58 -7.77
CA ARG A 104 -2.09 -11.06 -8.83
C ARG A 104 -2.38 -9.58 -9.14
N VAL A 105 -3.65 -9.23 -9.35
CA VAL A 105 -4.04 -7.84 -9.67
C VAL A 105 -3.81 -6.92 -8.48
N LEU A 106 -4.12 -7.37 -7.26
CA LEU A 106 -3.84 -6.59 -6.06
C LEU A 106 -2.34 -6.37 -5.85
N GLN A 107 -1.51 -7.38 -6.10
CA GLN A 107 -0.06 -7.25 -6.01
C GLN A 107 0.46 -6.24 -7.03
N ASP A 108 -0.01 -6.26 -8.28
CA ASP A 108 0.40 -5.30 -9.31
C ASP A 108 0.05 -3.85 -8.92
N VAL A 109 -1.17 -3.60 -8.45
CA VAL A 109 -1.64 -2.26 -8.10
C VAL A 109 -1.08 -1.79 -6.76
N ALA A 110 -1.15 -2.62 -5.72
CA ALA A 110 -0.75 -2.25 -4.36
C ALA A 110 0.76 -2.35 -4.18
N LEU A 111 1.38 -3.49 -4.49
CA LEU A 111 2.81 -3.70 -4.27
C LEU A 111 3.64 -3.11 -5.42
N GLY A 112 3.27 -3.38 -6.67
CA GLY A 112 3.97 -2.82 -7.83
C GLY A 112 3.88 -1.30 -7.90
N SER A 113 2.67 -0.75 -7.79
CA SER A 113 2.44 0.67 -8.06
C SER A 113 2.49 1.58 -6.84
N VAL A 114 2.15 1.12 -5.62
CA VAL A 114 2.27 1.94 -4.40
C VAL A 114 3.59 1.67 -3.67
N LEU A 115 3.84 0.41 -3.29
CA LEU A 115 5.03 0.06 -2.52
C LEU A 115 6.31 0.31 -3.32
N ASN A 116 6.45 -0.31 -4.49
CA ASN A 116 7.72 -0.30 -5.22
C ASN A 116 8.03 1.05 -5.86
N ARG A 117 7.01 1.79 -6.32
CA ARG A 117 7.19 3.09 -6.98
C ARG A 117 7.38 4.25 -6.00
N TYR A 118 6.62 4.29 -4.90
CA TYR A 118 6.60 5.45 -4.00
C TYR A 118 7.21 5.17 -2.64
N LEU A 119 6.71 4.14 -1.92
CA LEU A 119 7.13 3.89 -0.54
C LEU A 119 8.60 3.46 -0.45
N LEU A 120 9.10 2.64 -1.38
CA LEU A 120 10.51 2.26 -1.43
C LEU A 120 11.44 3.44 -1.65
N ALA A 121 11.07 4.37 -2.52
CA ALA A 121 11.86 5.58 -2.75
C ALA A 121 11.95 6.42 -1.47
N ALA A 122 10.83 6.57 -0.76
CA ALA A 122 10.76 7.29 0.51
C ALA A 122 11.60 6.61 1.61
N LEU A 123 11.60 5.28 1.69
CA LEU A 123 12.41 4.55 2.69
C LEU A 123 13.92 4.78 2.49
N ARG A 124 14.38 4.91 1.25
CA ARG A 124 15.81 5.10 0.93
C ARG A 124 16.34 6.47 1.35
N THR A 125 15.47 7.45 1.59
CA THR A 125 15.88 8.78 2.03
C THR A 125 15.80 8.97 3.54
N CYS A 126 15.17 8.03 4.26
CA CYS A 126 15.04 8.08 5.70
C CYS A 126 16.33 7.61 6.40
N GLU A 127 16.53 8.06 7.63
CA GLU A 127 17.53 7.50 8.52
C GLU A 127 17.18 6.05 8.89
N PRO A 128 18.17 5.16 9.14
CA PRO A 128 17.90 3.73 9.32
C PRO A 128 16.86 3.39 10.38
N THR A 129 16.82 4.15 11.48
CA THR A 129 15.86 3.97 12.58
C THR A 129 14.43 4.37 12.18
N ASP A 130 14.25 5.52 11.52
CA ASP A 130 12.95 5.93 10.98
C ASP A 130 12.49 4.98 9.85
N ALA A 131 13.41 4.60 8.97
CA ALA A 131 13.14 3.63 7.90
C ALA A 131 12.64 2.29 8.44
N ALA A 132 13.22 1.78 9.54
CA ALA A 132 12.77 0.55 10.18
C ALA A 132 11.34 0.68 10.75
N ASN A 133 11.03 1.78 11.43
CA ASN A 133 9.67 2.05 11.92
C ASN A 133 8.65 2.10 10.76
N LYS A 134 9.01 2.75 9.66
CA LYS A 134 8.19 2.81 8.44
C LYS A 134 8.01 1.44 7.78
N CYS A 135 9.04 0.59 7.76
CA CYS A 135 8.92 -0.79 7.31
C CYS A 135 7.88 -1.56 8.13
N THR A 136 7.87 -1.39 9.45
CA THR A 136 6.85 -2.00 10.34
C THR A 136 5.45 -1.51 9.99
N MET A 137 5.27 -0.20 9.74
CA MET A 137 3.99 0.34 9.29
C MET A 137 3.52 -0.30 7.98
N ILE A 138 4.42 -0.48 7.00
CA ILE A 138 4.10 -1.11 5.72
C ILE A 138 3.73 -2.59 5.92
N VAL A 139 4.53 -3.36 6.64
CA VAL A 139 4.30 -4.79 6.88
C VAL A 139 2.96 -5.03 7.58
N SER A 140 2.55 -4.12 8.48
CA SER A 140 1.24 -4.21 9.16
C SER A 140 0.04 -4.15 8.23
N THR A 141 0.21 -3.72 6.97
CA THR A 141 -0.85 -3.66 5.96
C THR A 141 -1.02 -4.94 5.16
N PHE A 142 -0.04 -5.86 5.21
CA PHE A 142 -0.02 -7.03 4.32
C PHE A 142 -0.97 -8.13 4.79
N PRO A 143 -1.70 -8.80 3.86
CA PRO A 143 -2.43 -10.02 4.17
C PRO A 143 -1.48 -11.10 4.72
N ARG A 144 -1.83 -11.71 5.86
CA ARG A 144 -0.97 -12.69 6.53
C ARG A 144 -0.62 -13.90 5.64
N GLY A 145 -1.55 -14.30 4.77
CA GLY A 145 -1.33 -15.42 3.83
C GLY A 145 -0.19 -15.18 2.85
N TRP A 146 0.10 -13.93 2.50
CA TRP A 146 1.20 -13.58 1.58
C TRP A 146 2.58 -13.63 2.24
N LEU A 147 2.64 -13.73 3.56
CA LEU A 147 3.90 -13.80 4.32
C LEU A 147 4.28 -15.24 4.68
N GLN A 148 3.51 -16.22 4.23
CA GLN A 148 3.79 -17.63 4.45
C GLN A 148 4.87 -18.12 3.49
N GLN A 149 5.70 -19.05 3.96
CA GLN A 149 6.92 -19.52 3.27
C GLN A 149 6.65 -20.15 1.89
N GLU A 150 5.42 -20.61 1.66
CA GLU A 150 4.96 -21.26 0.43
C GLU A 150 4.43 -20.26 -0.62
N CYS A 151 4.18 -19.01 -0.22
CA CYS A 151 3.64 -17.98 -1.10
C CYS A 151 4.78 -17.12 -1.67
N SER A 152 5.19 -17.37 -2.92
CA SER A 152 6.12 -16.47 -3.61
C SER A 152 5.38 -15.22 -4.06
N VAL A 153 5.76 -14.07 -3.52
CA VAL A 153 5.25 -12.75 -3.93
C VAL A 153 6.41 -11.95 -4.54
N PRO A 154 6.63 -12.03 -5.87
CA PRO A 154 7.79 -11.42 -6.53
C PRO A 154 7.89 -9.91 -6.30
N HIS A 155 6.75 -9.23 -6.19
CA HIS A 155 6.66 -7.80 -5.94
C HIS A 155 7.29 -7.37 -4.61
N LEU A 156 7.42 -8.28 -3.62
CA LEU A 156 8.06 -7.98 -2.34
C LEU A 156 9.58 -8.06 -2.38
N SER A 157 10.18 -8.61 -3.44
CA SER A 157 11.64 -8.82 -3.53
C SER A 157 12.45 -7.54 -3.27
N MET A 158 12.07 -6.43 -3.89
CA MET A 158 12.72 -5.12 -3.70
C MET A 158 12.59 -4.61 -2.26
N PHE A 159 11.43 -4.84 -1.63
CA PHE A 159 11.17 -4.44 -0.26
C PHE A 159 11.94 -5.29 0.76
N VAL A 160 11.99 -6.61 0.55
CA VAL A 160 12.80 -7.52 1.37
C VAL A 160 14.28 -7.14 1.30
N ASN A 161 14.79 -6.83 0.11
CA ASN A 161 16.17 -6.36 -0.04
C ASN A 161 16.41 -5.03 0.68
N GLN A 162 15.46 -4.10 0.61
CA GLN A 162 15.56 -2.83 1.32
C GLN A 162 15.57 -3.02 2.85
N ILE A 163 14.73 -3.91 3.39
CA ILE A 163 14.73 -4.25 4.82
C ILE A 163 16.10 -4.82 5.24
N LYS A 164 16.69 -5.72 4.44
CA LYS A 164 18.02 -6.28 4.73
C LYS A 164 19.10 -5.20 4.79
N ILE A 165 19.08 -4.24 3.87
CA ILE A 165 20.02 -3.10 3.88
C ILE A 165 19.83 -2.26 5.16
N ILE A 166 18.58 -1.93 5.51
CA ILE A 166 18.29 -1.15 6.72
C ILE A 166 18.78 -1.89 7.98
N ALA A 167 18.55 -3.21 8.08
CA ALA A 167 19.02 -4.02 9.20
C ALA A 167 20.54 -3.99 9.33
N GLN A 168 21.28 -4.14 8.23
CA GLN A 168 22.74 -4.05 8.23
C GLN A 168 23.24 -2.67 8.71
N CYS A 169 22.59 -1.58 8.29
CA CYS A 169 22.95 -0.24 8.75
C CYS A 169 22.69 -0.04 10.25
N LEU A 170 21.63 -0.66 10.80
CA LEU A 170 21.34 -0.62 12.22
C LEU A 170 22.38 -1.39 13.03
N ASP A 171 22.77 -2.59 12.58
CA ASP A 171 23.79 -3.41 13.25
C ASP A 171 25.11 -2.65 13.40
N VAL A 172 25.57 -1.98 12.34
CA VAL A 172 26.81 -1.15 12.35
C VAL A 172 26.70 0.02 13.32
N SER A 173 25.54 0.67 13.40
CA SER A 173 25.30 1.80 14.31
C SER A 173 25.38 1.37 15.78
N THR A 174 24.94 0.15 16.10
CA THR A 174 25.08 -0.44 17.45
C THR A 174 26.52 -0.75 17.83
N VAL A 175 27.40 -1.06 16.86
CA VAL A 175 28.81 -1.36 17.12
C VAL A 175 29.63 -0.09 17.35
N LEU A 176 29.31 1.01 16.68
CA LEU A 176 29.97 2.31 16.85
C LEU A 176 29.53 3.08 18.12
N GLY A 177 28.44 2.66 18.74
CA GLY A 177 27.91 3.23 20.00
C GLY A 177 28.37 2.51 21.27
N ARG A 178 29.38 1.65 21.19
CA ARG A 178 30.00 0.95 22.34
C ARG A 178 31.45 1.37 22.55
#